data_AF-A0A1B4XH30-F1
#
_entry.id   AF-A0A1B4XH30-F1
#
_cell.length_a   1.000
_cell.length_b   1.000
_cell.length_c   1.000
_cell.angle_alpha   90.00
_cell.angle_beta   90.00
_cell.angle_gamma   90.00
#
_symmetry.space_group_name_H-M   'P 1'
#
loop_
_entity.id
_entity.type
_entity.pdbx_description
1 polymer ?
#
loop_
_entity_poly.entity_id
_entity_poly.type
_entity_poly.pdbx_seq_one_letter_code
_entity_poly.pdbx_strand_id
1 'polypeptide(L)'
;MKKQTVFVSSPLFSCLRISCVTALLFTLGACGSSGDGDSGSNSATGSGGGSGVASEIKLLAVDDGVNGLEPWKTDGTAAGTAMVKDINPAPGVSSLGSDFTAFNGEFYFKGNDGVNGSELWKTDGTAAGTVMVKNINPATDPLFDPTTGATVGPRGFTVFNGALYFQVDDGAHGYELWKTDGTAAGTVLVKDIDPATGSSSGAYNFTAFNDALYFSAYDGVNGTELWKTDGTAAGTVMVKDINTQASGSASPAFLTVFNDALYFRADDGVSDSELWKTDGTAAGTVLVKDINTVTTSGSVIFEFTVFGGALYFQAYDGMNGAELWKTDGTAAGTVMVKNISPAGSSLPSDFTVFNGALYFQANDDVNGIELWKTDGTAAGTVMVKDINPVAGLGSFPVLYAVFNGELYFRADDGVHGVELWKTDGTANGTVLVKDISTASDSFPVSFFVLNNALYFNANDDESGNQLWKTDGTAAGTVLVKDFNP
;
A
#
# COMPACT_ATOMS: atom_id res chain seq x y z
N MET A 1 6.92 33.15 -35.60
CA MET A 1 5.66 33.05 -34.84
C MET A 1 5.72 31.78 -34.03
N LYS A 2 6.11 31.91 -32.76
CA LYS A 2 6.24 30.78 -31.81
C LYS A 2 4.88 30.59 -31.13
N LYS A 3 4.31 29.38 -31.16
CA LYS A 3 3.20 29.01 -30.29
C LYS A 3 3.81 28.45 -29.01
N GLN A 4 3.58 29.14 -27.89
CA GLN A 4 3.87 28.65 -26.55
C GLN A 4 2.87 27.56 -26.21
N THR A 5 3.37 26.36 -25.91
CA THR A 5 2.61 25.32 -25.21
C THR A 5 2.56 25.74 -23.74
N VAL A 6 1.36 26.03 -23.25
CA VAL A 6 1.12 26.28 -21.82
C VAL A 6 1.04 24.92 -21.15
N PHE A 7 2.06 24.58 -20.36
CA PHE A 7 1.94 23.57 -19.33
C PHE A 7 1.04 24.17 -18.25
N VAL A 8 -0.16 23.61 -18.09
CA VAL A 8 -0.98 23.90 -16.89
C VAL A 8 -0.38 23.06 -15.78
N SER A 9 0.35 23.74 -14.89
CA SER A 9 0.80 23.18 -13.63
C SER A 9 -0.40 22.77 -12.79
N SER A 10 -0.41 21.53 -12.32
CA SER A 10 -1.27 21.05 -11.23
C SER A 10 -1.22 22.04 -10.06
N PRO A 11 -2.36 22.38 -9.42
CA PRO A 11 -2.29 23.20 -8.23
C PRO A 11 -1.57 22.42 -7.14
N LEU A 12 -0.47 23.02 -6.66
CA LEU A 12 0.16 22.67 -5.39
C LEU A 12 -0.92 22.72 -4.30
N PHE A 13 -1.34 21.55 -3.81
CA PHE A 13 -2.05 21.47 -2.54
C PHE A 13 -1.08 21.94 -1.45
N SER A 14 -1.38 23.10 -0.90
CA SER A 14 -0.76 23.61 0.31
C SER A 14 -0.99 22.59 1.42
N CYS A 15 0.07 21.88 1.81
CA CYS A 15 0.11 20.99 2.97
C CYS A 15 -0.14 21.83 4.23
N LEU A 16 -1.41 21.95 4.63
CA LEU A 16 -1.76 22.26 6.02
C LEU A 16 -1.19 21.10 6.87
N ARG A 17 -0.68 21.38 8.07
CA ARG A 17 -0.20 20.33 8.97
C ARG A 17 -1.37 19.40 9.31
N ILE A 18 -1.48 18.30 8.58
CA ILE A 18 -2.46 17.25 8.84
C ILE A 18 -1.94 16.48 10.05
N SER A 19 -2.68 16.52 11.16
CA SER A 19 -2.56 15.50 12.20
C SER A 19 -2.96 14.17 11.55
N CYS A 20 -1.96 13.35 11.23
CA CYS A 20 -2.19 12.05 10.63
C CYS A 20 -2.58 11.06 11.72
N VAL A 21 -3.84 10.66 11.77
CA VAL A 21 -4.21 9.37 12.37
C VAL A 21 -4.16 8.34 11.25
N THR A 22 -3.31 7.33 11.40
CA THR A 22 -3.26 6.20 10.45
C THR A 22 -3.60 4.93 11.22
N ALA A 23 -4.74 4.31 10.90
CA ALA A 23 -5.07 2.98 11.40
C ALA A 23 -4.54 1.93 10.40
N LEU A 24 -3.53 1.15 10.80
CA LEU A 24 -3.14 -0.05 10.08
C LEU A 24 -3.49 -1.31 10.87
N LEU A 25 -4.12 -2.23 10.15
CA LEU A 25 -4.84 -3.39 10.63
C LEU A 25 -3.91 -4.56 10.97
N PHE A 26 -3.77 -4.97 12.24
CA PHE A 26 -3.57 -6.40 12.54
C PHE A 26 -4.24 -6.81 13.86
N THR A 27 -4.36 -8.12 14.06
CA THR A 27 -5.05 -8.75 15.19
C THR A 27 -4.08 -9.65 15.95
N LEU A 28 -4.18 -9.63 17.28
CA LEU A 28 -3.59 -10.68 18.12
C LEU A 28 -4.51 -11.89 18.12
N GLY A 29 -4.33 -12.78 17.14
CA GLY A 29 -4.92 -14.11 17.15
C GLY A 29 -4.04 -15.07 17.96
N ALA A 30 -4.64 -15.92 18.81
CA ALA A 30 -3.92 -16.98 19.50
C ALA A 30 -3.23 -17.90 18.46
N CYS A 31 -1.90 -18.00 18.54
CA CYS A 31 -1.08 -18.84 17.67
C CYS A 31 -1.48 -20.32 17.80
N GLY A 32 -2.10 -20.87 16.75
CA GLY A 32 -2.26 -22.30 16.54
C GLY A 32 -1.29 -22.73 15.45
N SER A 33 -0.30 -23.55 15.82
CA SER A 33 0.65 -24.14 14.87
C SER A 33 -0.04 -25.17 13.98
N SER A 34 -0.03 -24.96 12.65
CA SER A 34 0.15 -26.02 11.64
C SER A 34 0.09 -25.39 10.24
N GLY A 35 1.10 -25.70 9.42
CA GLY A 35 1.11 -25.31 8.02
C GLY A 35 0.03 -26.00 7.20
N ASP A 36 -0.42 -25.31 6.15
CA ASP A 36 -0.46 -25.78 4.77
C ASP A 36 -1.00 -24.62 3.92
N GLY A 37 -0.49 -24.49 2.70
CA GLY A 37 -0.86 -23.42 1.78
C GLY A 37 -2.31 -23.54 1.33
N ASP A 38 -3.00 -22.41 1.25
CA ASP A 38 -4.14 -22.26 0.36
C ASP A 38 -4.26 -20.80 -0.12
N SER A 39 -4.46 -20.70 -1.43
CA SER A 39 -4.81 -19.51 -2.19
C SER A 39 -6.28 -19.16 -1.97
N GLY A 40 -6.63 -17.94 -1.58
CA GLY A 40 -8.04 -17.58 -1.53
C GLY A 40 -8.38 -16.20 -0.98
N SER A 41 -9.00 -15.39 -1.84
CA SER A 41 -10.15 -14.53 -1.56
C SER A 41 -10.57 -14.37 -0.09
N ASN A 42 -10.54 -13.13 0.40
CA ASN A 42 -11.12 -12.78 1.68
C ASN A 42 -12.67 -12.73 1.56
N SER A 43 -13.31 -13.90 1.63
CA SER A 43 -14.76 -14.05 1.78
C SER A 43 -15.06 -14.68 3.13
N ALA A 44 -15.49 -13.89 4.11
CA ALA A 44 -15.92 -14.40 5.42
C ALA A 44 -17.44 -14.65 5.41
N THR A 45 -17.85 -15.92 5.29
CA THR A 45 -19.15 -16.40 5.79
C THR A 45 -18.95 -17.74 6.51
N GLY A 46 -19.46 -17.86 7.74
CA GLY A 46 -19.41 -19.11 8.50
C GLY A 46 -19.74 -18.96 9.98
N SER A 47 -21.00 -19.21 10.33
CA SER A 47 -21.58 -19.19 11.68
C SER A 47 -21.28 -20.42 12.52
N GLY A 48 -21.06 -20.23 13.83
CA GLY A 48 -21.53 -21.15 14.88
C GLY A 48 -20.50 -21.65 15.91
N GLY A 49 -20.76 -21.39 17.20
CA GLY A 49 -20.25 -22.17 18.34
C GLY A 49 -19.34 -21.40 19.30
N GLY A 50 -19.86 -21.06 20.48
CA GLY A 50 -19.20 -20.16 21.43
C GLY A 50 -17.93 -20.69 22.11
N SER A 51 -16.94 -19.82 22.16
CA SER A 51 -15.99 -19.67 23.27
C SER A 51 -15.83 -18.16 23.48
N GLY A 52 -15.70 -17.72 24.73
CA GLY A 52 -15.66 -16.29 25.08
C GLY A 52 -14.62 -15.57 24.23
N VAL A 53 -15.09 -14.70 23.32
CA VAL A 53 -14.26 -13.98 22.37
C VAL A 53 -13.34 -13.08 23.19
N ALA A 54 -12.05 -13.38 23.22
CA ALA A 54 -11.07 -12.37 23.60
C ALA A 54 -11.34 -11.16 22.72
N SER A 55 -11.74 -10.04 23.31
CA SER A 55 -12.05 -8.82 22.57
C SER A 55 -10.90 -8.51 21.63
N GLU A 56 -11.18 -8.49 20.33
CA GLU A 56 -10.20 -8.23 19.29
C GLU A 56 -9.67 -6.80 19.45
N ILE A 57 -8.42 -6.64 19.88
CA ILE A 57 -7.78 -5.35 20.02
C ILE A 57 -7.14 -5.00 18.67
N LYS A 58 -7.45 -3.80 18.15
CA LYS A 58 -6.76 -3.20 16.99
C LYS A 58 -5.75 -2.18 17.46
N LEU A 59 -4.63 -2.05 16.74
CA LEU A 59 -3.67 -0.96 16.95
C LEU A 59 -3.89 0.16 15.94
N LEU A 60 -3.58 1.38 16.37
CA LEU A 60 -3.70 2.61 15.61
C LEU A 60 -2.42 3.43 15.84
N ALA A 61 -1.98 4.19 14.84
CA ALA A 61 -1.02 5.28 15.04
C ALA A 61 -1.82 6.58 15.12
N VAL A 62 -1.82 7.24 16.29
CA VAL A 62 -2.68 8.39 16.57
C VAL A 62 -1.85 9.54 17.13
N ASP A 63 -2.06 10.74 16.59
CA ASP A 63 -1.60 12.00 17.16
C ASP A 63 -2.76 12.66 17.94
N ASP A 64 -2.58 12.76 19.26
CA ASP A 64 -3.53 13.37 20.19
C ASP A 64 -3.23 14.85 20.49
N GLY A 65 -2.38 15.48 19.67
CA GLY A 65 -2.02 16.90 19.77
C GLY A 65 -1.10 17.23 20.94
N VAL A 66 -0.81 16.27 21.83
CA VAL A 66 0.01 16.43 23.03
C VAL A 66 1.28 15.59 22.95
N ASN A 67 1.16 14.33 22.54
CA ASN A 67 2.23 13.35 22.55
C ASN A 67 2.77 13.05 21.14
N GLY A 68 2.20 13.65 20.09
CA GLY A 68 2.52 13.32 18.71
C GLY A 68 1.98 11.93 18.33
N LEU A 69 2.44 11.41 17.18
CA LEU A 69 2.02 10.11 16.66
C LEU A 69 2.56 8.94 17.51
N GLU A 70 1.68 8.31 18.27
CA GLU A 70 1.98 7.25 19.24
C GLU A 70 1.17 5.97 18.97
N PRO A 71 1.56 4.80 19.54
CA PRO A 71 0.79 3.57 19.41
C PRO A 71 -0.43 3.60 20.32
N TRP A 72 -1.60 3.47 19.73
CA TRP A 72 -2.88 3.37 20.42
C TRP A 72 -3.51 2.02 20.15
N LYS A 73 -4.45 1.65 21.02
CA LYS A 73 -5.29 0.48 20.84
C LYS A 73 -6.76 0.85 20.89
N THR A 74 -7.61 0.05 20.26
CA THR A 74 -9.07 0.18 20.34
C THR A 74 -9.78 -1.17 20.36
N ASP A 75 -10.88 -1.24 21.11
CA ASP A 75 -11.89 -2.30 21.05
C ASP A 75 -13.17 -1.85 20.30
N GLY A 76 -13.10 -0.68 19.64
CA GLY A 76 -14.23 -0.05 18.94
C GLY A 76 -15.09 0.87 19.82
N THR A 77 -14.76 1.02 21.10
CA THR A 77 -15.42 1.95 22.01
C THR A 77 -14.51 3.11 22.40
N ALA A 78 -15.08 4.26 22.75
CA ALA A 78 -14.32 5.42 23.24
C ALA A 78 -13.48 5.09 24.49
N ALA A 79 -13.98 4.19 25.35
CA ALA A 79 -13.34 3.81 26.61
C ALA A 79 -12.21 2.78 26.43
N GLY A 80 -12.37 1.84 25.49
CA GLY A 80 -11.32 0.90 25.12
C GLY A 80 -10.33 1.45 24.09
N THR A 81 -10.53 2.69 23.64
CA THR A 81 -9.57 3.42 22.79
C THR A 81 -8.60 4.22 23.65
N ALA A 82 -7.35 3.78 23.73
CA ALA A 82 -6.35 4.38 24.62
C ALA A 82 -4.92 4.21 24.07
N MET A 83 -4.04 5.16 24.40
CA MET A 83 -2.62 5.06 24.12
C MET A 83 -2.02 3.83 24.80
N VAL A 84 -1.23 3.06 24.07
CA VAL A 84 -0.52 1.89 24.58
C VAL A 84 0.71 2.33 25.36
N LYS A 85 1.50 3.25 24.79
CA LYS A 85 2.70 3.81 25.39
C LYS A 85 3.08 5.09 24.65
N ASP A 86 3.45 6.11 25.41
CA ASP A 86 4.21 7.25 24.90
C ASP A 86 5.68 6.83 24.80
N ILE A 87 6.15 6.57 23.58
CA ILE A 87 7.52 6.08 23.34
C ILE A 87 8.52 7.22 23.47
N ASN A 88 8.17 8.42 23.00
CA ASN A 88 8.99 9.63 23.15
C ASN A 88 8.28 10.68 24.00
N PRO A 89 8.61 10.78 25.30
CA PRO A 89 7.91 11.68 26.22
C PRO A 89 8.19 13.18 26.00
N ALA A 90 8.89 13.55 24.94
CA ALA A 90 9.07 14.94 24.56
C ALA A 90 7.75 15.51 23.99
N PRO A 91 7.26 16.67 24.48
CA PRO A 91 5.97 17.21 24.08
C PRO A 91 5.82 17.39 22.55
N GLY A 92 4.76 16.80 21.98
CA GLY A 92 4.39 16.91 20.58
C GLY A 92 5.35 16.20 19.60
N VAL A 93 6.22 15.31 20.08
CA VAL A 93 7.20 14.61 19.23
C VAL A 93 6.68 13.23 18.86
N SER A 94 6.36 13.03 17.58
CA SER A 94 5.96 11.73 17.06
C SER A 94 7.09 10.69 17.20
N SER A 95 6.78 9.55 17.80
CA SER A 95 7.72 8.44 17.91
C SER A 95 7.55 7.38 16.84
N LEU A 96 6.42 7.35 16.12
CA LEU A 96 6.07 6.22 15.25
C LEU A 96 6.22 6.46 13.75
N GLY A 97 6.44 5.36 13.01
CA GLY A 97 5.91 5.20 11.66
C GLY A 97 4.45 4.70 11.68
N SER A 98 3.69 4.98 10.63
CA SER A 98 2.27 4.59 10.52
C SER A 98 2.03 3.07 10.45
N ASP A 99 3.05 2.30 10.11
CA ASP A 99 2.89 0.90 9.69
C ASP A 99 3.26 -0.05 10.82
N PHE A 100 2.27 -0.86 11.22
CA PHE A 100 2.48 -2.04 12.05
C PHE A 100 2.60 -3.28 11.15
N THR A 101 3.17 -4.35 11.66
CA THR A 101 3.15 -5.67 11.00
C THR A 101 3.03 -6.75 12.06
N ALA A 102 1.97 -7.55 12.01
CA ALA A 102 1.82 -8.68 12.91
C ALA A 102 2.82 -9.79 12.58
N PHE A 103 3.53 -10.27 13.60
CA PHE A 103 4.47 -11.38 13.51
C PHE A 103 4.61 -12.05 14.88
N ASN A 104 4.55 -13.38 14.94
CA ASN A 104 4.70 -14.16 16.18
C ASN A 104 3.80 -13.72 17.35
N GLY A 105 2.59 -13.24 17.08
CA GLY A 105 1.66 -12.81 18.12
C GLY A 105 2.06 -11.49 18.80
N GLU A 106 2.81 -10.64 18.10
CA GLU A 106 3.11 -9.25 18.46
C GLU A 106 3.00 -8.39 17.19
N PHE A 107 3.06 -7.07 17.34
CA PHE A 107 3.13 -6.13 16.22
C PHE A 107 4.48 -5.46 16.20
N TYR A 108 5.08 -5.37 15.03
CA TYR A 108 6.38 -4.75 14.79
C TYR A 108 6.20 -3.45 14.01
N PHE A 109 7.00 -2.45 14.34
CA PHE A 109 6.91 -1.12 13.75
C PHE A 109 8.23 -0.37 13.91
N LYS A 110 8.35 0.74 13.19
CA LYS A 110 9.44 1.70 13.35
C LYS A 110 9.10 2.66 14.49
N GLY A 111 9.94 2.74 15.52
CA GLY A 111 9.73 3.60 16.70
C GLY A 111 10.97 4.41 17.07
N ASN A 112 10.78 5.62 17.62
CA ASN A 112 11.84 6.53 18.03
C ASN A 112 11.58 7.06 19.44
N ASP A 113 12.43 6.71 20.40
CA ASP A 113 12.32 7.11 21.82
C ASP A 113 13.00 8.45 22.15
N GLY A 114 13.50 9.17 21.13
CA GLY A 114 14.24 10.41 21.31
C GLY A 114 15.68 10.23 21.80
N VAL A 115 16.13 8.99 22.02
CA VAL A 115 17.48 8.68 22.52
C VAL A 115 18.26 7.81 21.53
N ASN A 116 17.61 6.83 20.93
CA ASN A 116 18.23 5.82 20.06
C ASN A 116 17.87 6.00 18.58
N GLY A 117 17.21 7.09 18.21
CA GLY A 117 16.72 7.29 16.85
C GLY A 117 15.60 6.31 16.46
N SER A 118 15.32 6.18 15.16
CA SER A 118 14.26 5.31 14.65
C SER A 118 14.72 3.86 14.52
N GLU A 119 14.22 3.00 15.40
CA GLU A 119 14.66 1.62 15.53
C GLU A 119 13.51 0.62 15.33
N LEU A 120 13.85 -0.68 15.38
CA LEU A 120 12.86 -1.76 15.37
C LEU A 120 12.20 -1.91 16.75
N TRP A 121 10.89 -1.68 16.81
CA TRP A 121 10.08 -1.84 18.01
C TRP A 121 9.02 -2.91 17.83
N LYS A 122 8.53 -3.42 18.96
CA LYS A 122 7.37 -4.31 18.99
C LYS A 122 6.42 -4.00 20.14
N THR A 123 5.18 -4.47 20.03
CA THR A 123 4.15 -4.37 21.08
C THR A 123 3.18 -5.55 21.07
N ASP A 124 2.70 -5.93 22.26
CA ASP A 124 1.59 -6.85 22.48
C ASP A 124 0.26 -6.12 22.79
N GLY A 125 0.22 -4.79 22.62
CA GLY A 125 -0.92 -3.95 22.99
C GLY A 125 -0.93 -3.49 24.46
N THR A 126 0.16 -3.74 25.20
CA THR A 126 0.39 -3.24 26.56
C THR A 126 1.63 -2.36 26.64
N ALA A 127 1.65 -1.40 27.57
CA ALA A 127 2.81 -0.55 27.80
C ALA A 127 4.09 -1.34 28.15
N ALA A 128 3.95 -2.47 28.84
CA ALA A 128 5.06 -3.32 29.25
C ALA A 128 5.62 -4.15 28.10
N GLY A 129 4.75 -4.61 27.18
CA GLY A 129 5.15 -5.32 25.97
C GLY A 129 5.61 -4.40 24.84
N THR A 130 5.39 -3.08 24.93
CA THR A 130 5.92 -2.11 23.97
C THR A 130 7.39 -1.79 24.23
N VAL A 131 8.29 -2.45 23.50
CA VAL A 131 9.74 -2.39 23.70
C VAL A 131 10.52 -2.35 22.39
N MET A 132 11.71 -1.76 22.42
CA MET A 132 12.68 -1.84 21.33
C MET A 132 13.23 -3.27 21.23
N VAL A 133 13.26 -3.83 20.03
CA VAL A 133 13.79 -5.17 19.76
C VAL A 133 15.31 -5.15 19.76
N LYS A 134 15.90 -4.18 19.07
CA LYS A 134 17.34 -3.97 18.95
C LYS A 134 17.62 -2.52 18.55
N ASN A 135 18.62 -1.91 19.15
CA ASN A 135 19.26 -0.70 18.61
C ASN A 135 20.25 -1.16 17.52
N ILE A 136 19.86 -1.01 16.27
CA ILE A 136 20.61 -1.51 15.11
C ILE A 136 21.66 -0.48 14.69
N ASN A 137 21.38 0.82 14.81
CA ASN A 137 22.32 1.90 14.51
C ASN A 137 22.61 2.78 15.74
N PRO A 138 23.56 2.40 16.58
CA PRO A 138 23.86 3.13 17.81
C PRO A 138 24.69 4.42 17.58
N ALA A 139 25.13 4.69 16.35
CA ALA A 139 26.20 5.67 16.08
C ALA A 139 25.71 7.09 15.73
N THR A 140 24.40 7.31 15.51
CA THR A 140 23.86 8.63 15.13
C THR A 140 22.99 9.28 16.21
N ASP A 141 23.28 10.55 16.50
CA ASP A 141 22.51 11.50 17.33
C ASP A 141 21.00 11.50 16.95
N PRO A 142 20.04 11.70 17.88
CA PRO A 142 18.59 11.53 17.66
C PRO A 142 17.94 12.54 16.71
N LEU A 143 18.72 13.40 16.07
CA LEU A 143 18.23 14.53 15.31
C LEU A 143 18.40 14.25 13.82
N PHE A 144 17.27 13.94 13.18
CA PHE A 144 16.91 14.38 11.83
C PHE A 144 18.09 14.84 10.98
N ASP A 145 18.54 14.03 10.00
CA ASP A 145 19.50 14.52 9.01
C ASP A 145 18.83 15.63 8.18
N PRO A 146 19.23 16.91 8.35
CA PRO A 146 18.60 18.03 7.65
C PRO A 146 19.10 18.17 6.21
N THR A 147 20.09 17.37 5.80
CA THR A 147 20.61 17.35 4.42
C THR A 147 19.90 16.34 3.54
N THR A 148 19.38 15.24 4.11
CA THR A 148 18.63 14.21 3.37
C THR A 148 17.14 14.16 3.72
N GLY A 149 16.71 14.74 4.84
CA GLY A 149 15.33 14.67 5.32
C GLY A 149 14.85 13.26 5.68
N ALA A 150 15.75 12.28 5.79
CA ALA A 150 15.41 10.88 6.00
C ALA A 150 15.56 10.46 7.48
N THR A 151 14.54 9.77 8.00
CA THR A 151 14.67 8.98 9.24
C THR A 151 15.46 7.71 8.93
N VAL A 152 16.61 7.53 9.58
CA VAL A 152 17.43 6.30 9.51
C VAL A 152 16.74 5.26 10.38
N GLY A 153 16.08 4.27 9.78
CA GLY A 153 15.32 3.27 10.53
C GLY A 153 14.64 2.23 9.64
N PRO A 154 14.13 1.13 10.22
CA PRO A 154 13.65 -0.01 9.45
C PRO A 154 12.44 0.31 8.57
N ARG A 155 12.39 -0.28 7.37
CA ARG A 155 11.32 -0.08 6.37
C ARG A 155 10.97 -1.39 5.67
N GLY A 156 9.74 -1.48 5.16
CA GLY A 156 9.31 -2.60 4.29
C GLY A 156 9.14 -3.92 5.04
N PHE A 157 8.58 -3.89 6.25
CA PHE A 157 8.32 -5.09 7.05
C PHE A 157 7.50 -6.13 6.28
N THR A 158 8.04 -7.34 6.14
CA THR A 158 7.38 -8.45 5.44
C THR A 158 7.66 -9.77 6.15
N VAL A 159 6.61 -10.51 6.50
CA VAL A 159 6.74 -11.83 7.12
C VAL A 159 6.97 -12.89 6.04
N PHE A 160 8.00 -13.71 6.21
CA PHE A 160 8.32 -14.81 5.30
C PHE A 160 9.05 -15.93 6.05
N ASN A 161 8.68 -17.19 5.82
CA ASN A 161 9.34 -18.38 6.39
C ASN A 161 9.73 -18.27 7.88
N GLY A 162 8.80 -17.76 8.72
CA GLY A 162 8.99 -17.68 10.17
C GLY A 162 9.92 -16.56 10.65
N ALA A 163 10.25 -15.59 9.80
CA ALA A 163 10.99 -14.37 10.16
C ALA A 163 10.30 -13.12 9.59
N LEU A 164 10.58 -11.96 10.20
CA LEU A 164 10.20 -10.66 9.68
C LEU A 164 11.39 -10.03 8.96
N TYR A 165 11.26 -9.77 7.67
CA TYR A 165 12.27 -9.12 6.81
C TYR A 165 11.98 -7.64 6.68
N PHE A 166 13.03 -6.85 6.53
CA PHE A 166 12.98 -5.41 6.36
C PHE A 166 14.33 -4.90 5.86
N GLN A 167 14.37 -3.66 5.39
CA GLN A 167 15.64 -2.96 5.16
C GLN A 167 15.94 -2.00 6.30
N VAL A 168 17.20 -1.88 6.69
CA VAL A 168 17.67 -0.91 7.70
C VAL A 168 19.15 -0.64 7.51
N ASP A 169 19.57 0.56 7.89
CA ASP A 169 20.97 0.97 7.97
C ASP A 169 21.51 0.81 9.39
N ASP A 170 22.58 0.03 9.55
CA ASP A 170 23.27 -0.23 10.83
C ASP A 170 24.43 0.74 11.12
N GLY A 171 24.62 1.74 10.26
CA GLY A 171 25.69 2.74 10.33
C GLY A 171 27.01 2.27 9.71
N ALA A 172 27.11 1.02 9.26
CA ALA A 172 28.30 0.47 8.62
C ALA A 172 28.05 0.04 7.16
N HIS A 173 26.88 -0.52 6.89
CA HIS A 173 26.54 -1.14 5.61
C HIS A 173 25.43 -0.39 4.84
N GLY A 174 24.92 0.74 5.34
CA GLY A 174 23.76 1.40 4.73
C GLY A 174 22.50 0.52 4.74
N TYR A 175 21.46 0.91 3.99
CA TYR A 175 20.20 0.16 3.93
C TYR A 175 20.35 -1.15 3.19
N GLU A 176 20.43 -2.23 3.97
CA GLU A 176 20.58 -3.60 3.48
C GLU A 176 19.44 -4.50 3.94
N LEU A 177 19.42 -5.75 3.46
CA LEU A 177 18.40 -6.73 3.83
C LEU A 177 18.67 -7.34 5.21
N TRP A 178 17.76 -7.12 6.14
CA TRP A 178 17.79 -7.67 7.50
C TRP A 178 16.59 -8.58 7.77
N LYS A 179 16.71 -9.39 8.81
CA LYS A 179 15.59 -10.17 9.35
C LYS A 179 15.60 -10.21 10.88
N THR A 180 14.46 -10.51 11.48
CA THR A 180 14.32 -10.79 12.92
C THR A 180 13.39 -11.98 13.18
N ASP A 181 13.63 -12.69 14.28
CA ASP A 181 12.70 -13.66 14.88
C ASP A 181 11.87 -13.05 16.03
N GLY A 182 12.07 -11.76 16.31
CA GLY A 182 11.45 -11.04 17.42
C GLY A 182 12.35 -10.83 18.64
N THR A 183 13.60 -11.29 18.56
CA THR A 183 14.64 -11.12 19.60
C THR A 183 15.81 -10.30 19.09
N ALA A 184 16.53 -9.62 19.99
CA ALA A 184 17.75 -8.87 19.65
C ALA A 184 18.83 -9.75 19.00
N ALA A 185 18.93 -11.03 19.41
CA ALA A 185 19.92 -11.98 18.91
C ALA A 185 19.55 -12.51 17.51
N GLY A 186 18.27 -12.71 17.24
CA GLY A 186 17.77 -13.11 15.93
C GLY A 186 17.61 -11.96 14.93
N THR A 187 17.77 -10.71 15.37
CA THR A 187 17.83 -9.53 14.48
C THR A 187 19.21 -9.39 13.84
N VAL A 188 19.35 -9.84 12.60
CA VAL A 188 20.63 -9.98 11.89
C VAL A 188 20.56 -9.53 10.43
N LEU A 189 21.69 -9.06 9.92
CA LEU A 189 21.91 -8.81 8.49
C LEU A 189 21.80 -10.14 7.74
N VAL A 190 20.96 -10.19 6.70
CA VAL A 190 20.85 -11.36 5.83
C VAL A 190 22.00 -11.36 4.84
N LYS A 191 22.23 -10.22 4.18
CA LYS A 191 23.33 -10.01 3.23
C LYS A 191 23.59 -8.52 3.06
N ASP A 192 24.87 -8.17 3.02
CA ASP A 192 25.38 -6.91 2.48
C ASP A 192 25.41 -7.03 0.95
N ILE A 193 24.40 -6.50 0.26
CA ILE A 193 24.22 -6.65 -1.18
C ILE A 193 25.08 -5.63 -1.94
N ASP A 194 25.18 -4.39 -1.46
CA ASP A 194 26.13 -3.39 -1.95
C ASP A 194 27.28 -3.18 -0.94
N PRO A 195 28.38 -3.94 -1.07
CA PRO A 195 29.45 -3.96 -0.07
C PRO A 195 30.35 -2.71 -0.08
N ALA A 196 30.06 -1.71 -0.92
CA ALA A 196 30.78 -0.45 -0.86
C ALA A 196 30.44 0.29 0.45
N THR A 197 31.46 0.86 1.09
CA THR A 197 31.33 1.39 2.46
C THR A 197 30.23 2.45 2.57
N GLY A 198 29.20 2.16 3.37
CA GLY A 198 28.05 3.03 3.61
C GLY A 198 27.10 3.18 2.41
N SER A 199 27.28 2.36 1.36
CA SER A 199 26.32 2.28 0.25
C SER A 199 25.06 1.55 0.68
N SER A 200 24.00 1.61 -0.13
CA SER A 200 22.73 0.98 0.20
C SER A 200 22.20 0.24 -1.01
N SER A 201 21.87 -1.04 -0.83
CA SER A 201 21.21 -1.81 -1.88
C SER A 201 19.76 -1.37 -2.12
N GLY A 202 19.12 -0.78 -1.10
CA GLY A 202 17.74 -0.32 -1.19
C GLY A 202 16.80 -1.48 -1.48
N ALA A 203 16.79 -2.51 -0.64
CA ALA A 203 15.89 -3.65 -0.79
C ALA A 203 14.42 -3.24 -0.50
N TYR A 204 13.57 -3.21 -1.52
CA TYR A 204 12.14 -2.87 -1.38
C TYR A 204 11.23 -3.74 -2.27
N ASN A 205 9.91 -3.61 -2.09
CA ASN A 205 8.86 -4.38 -2.79
C ASN A 205 8.93 -5.90 -2.55
N PHE A 206 9.02 -6.32 -1.29
CA PHE A 206 9.08 -7.75 -0.95
C PHE A 206 7.80 -8.50 -1.38
N THR A 207 7.97 -9.62 -2.08
CA THR A 207 6.86 -10.52 -2.47
C THR A 207 7.30 -11.98 -2.36
N ALA A 208 6.56 -12.78 -1.61
CA ALA A 208 6.83 -14.21 -1.47
C ALA A 208 6.33 -14.98 -2.69
N PHE A 209 7.16 -15.87 -3.24
CA PHE A 209 6.83 -16.72 -4.38
C PHE A 209 7.76 -17.94 -4.41
N ASN A 210 7.25 -19.15 -4.69
CA ASN A 210 8.06 -20.38 -4.83
C ASN A 210 9.17 -20.54 -3.76
N ASP A 211 8.79 -20.48 -2.49
CA ASP A 211 9.68 -20.62 -1.32
C ASP A 211 10.86 -19.62 -1.27
N ALA A 212 10.73 -18.47 -1.90
CA ALA A 212 11.66 -17.35 -1.79
C ALA A 212 10.93 -16.01 -1.63
N LEU A 213 11.62 -15.03 -1.07
CA LEU A 213 11.18 -13.63 -1.01
C LEU A 213 11.89 -12.84 -2.10
N TYR A 214 11.12 -12.29 -3.05
CA TYR A 214 11.62 -11.48 -4.17
C TYR A 214 11.53 -10.00 -3.84
N PHE A 215 12.47 -9.21 -4.34
CA PHE A 215 12.56 -7.77 -4.10
C PHE A 215 13.47 -7.11 -5.13
N SER A 216 13.42 -5.79 -5.21
CA SER A 216 14.32 -4.99 -6.04
C SER A 216 15.53 -4.57 -5.20
N ALA A 217 16.74 -4.67 -5.75
CA ALA A 217 17.96 -4.22 -5.06
C ALA A 217 19.10 -3.87 -6.04
N TYR A 218 19.99 -2.97 -5.60
CA TYR A 218 21.21 -2.56 -6.26
C TYR A 218 22.44 -3.20 -5.57
N ASP A 219 23.42 -3.67 -6.34
CA ASP A 219 24.62 -4.34 -5.82
C ASP A 219 25.91 -3.53 -6.02
N GLY A 220 25.79 -2.24 -6.32
CA GLY A 220 26.94 -1.39 -6.64
C GLY A 220 27.45 -1.53 -8.09
N VAL A 221 26.92 -2.46 -8.90
CA VAL A 221 27.46 -2.79 -10.23
C VAL A 221 26.39 -2.81 -11.33
N ASN A 222 25.30 -3.54 -11.14
CA ASN A 222 24.33 -3.90 -12.19
C ASN A 222 23.03 -3.08 -12.15
N GLY A 223 23.04 -1.91 -11.51
CA GLY A 223 21.81 -1.13 -11.25
C GLY A 223 20.78 -1.91 -10.41
N THR A 224 19.56 -1.37 -10.32
CA THR A 224 18.51 -2.04 -9.54
C THR A 224 17.88 -3.16 -10.36
N GLU A 225 18.04 -4.39 -9.88
CA GLU A 225 17.59 -5.62 -10.55
C GLU A 225 16.65 -6.43 -9.66
N LEU A 226 16.11 -7.53 -10.18
CA LEU A 226 15.26 -8.45 -9.40
C LEU A 226 16.15 -9.42 -8.62
N TRP A 227 15.98 -9.42 -7.29
CA TRP A 227 16.68 -10.30 -6.36
C TRP A 227 15.69 -11.23 -5.66
N LYS A 228 16.23 -12.31 -5.09
CA LYS A 228 15.49 -13.20 -4.20
C LYS A 228 16.33 -13.65 -3.01
N THR A 229 15.68 -14.06 -1.93
CA THR A 229 16.29 -14.68 -0.76
C THR A 229 15.49 -15.89 -0.25
N ASP A 230 16.19 -16.91 0.26
CA ASP A 230 15.63 -17.98 1.09
C ASP A 230 15.76 -17.69 2.60
N GLY A 231 16.27 -16.50 2.95
CA GLY A 231 16.59 -16.09 4.30
C GLY A 231 18.04 -16.29 4.71
N THR A 232 18.91 -16.78 3.82
CA THR A 232 20.35 -16.94 4.04
C THR A 232 21.16 -16.02 3.13
N ALA A 233 22.38 -15.67 3.55
CA ALA A 233 23.30 -14.90 2.71
C ALA A 233 23.60 -15.61 1.37
N ALA A 234 23.72 -16.95 1.38
CA ALA A 234 24.04 -17.75 0.19
C ALA A 234 22.86 -17.84 -0.78
N GLY A 235 21.64 -17.95 -0.27
CA GLY A 235 20.42 -17.95 -1.07
C GLY A 235 19.92 -16.55 -1.47
N THR A 236 20.59 -15.49 -1.02
CA THR A 236 20.29 -14.11 -1.42
C THR A 236 21.06 -13.74 -2.69
N VAL A 237 20.39 -13.80 -3.84
CA VAL A 237 21.01 -13.71 -5.17
C VAL A 237 20.15 -12.92 -6.15
N MET A 238 20.79 -12.27 -7.12
CA MET A 238 20.12 -11.70 -8.28
C MET A 238 19.51 -12.82 -9.12
N VAL A 239 18.26 -12.65 -9.55
CA VAL A 239 17.55 -13.63 -10.38
C VAL A 239 18.09 -13.61 -11.81
N LYS A 240 18.26 -12.41 -12.36
CA LYS A 240 18.80 -12.12 -13.69
C LYS A 240 19.21 -10.65 -13.75
N ASP A 241 20.34 -10.36 -14.39
CA ASP A 241 20.67 -9.02 -14.87
C ASP A 241 19.84 -8.76 -16.14
N ILE A 242 18.72 -8.04 -15.98
CA ILE A 242 17.78 -7.76 -17.07
C ILE A 242 18.33 -6.64 -17.95
N ASN A 243 18.84 -5.56 -17.35
CA ASN A 243 19.41 -4.43 -18.07
C ASN A 243 20.95 -4.50 -18.12
N THR A 244 21.45 -5.28 -19.07
CA THR A 244 22.90 -5.54 -19.22
C THR A 244 23.74 -4.35 -19.72
N GLN A 245 23.15 -3.15 -19.85
CA GLN A 245 23.92 -1.94 -20.19
C GLN A 245 24.82 -1.54 -19.03
N ALA A 246 25.89 -0.80 -19.31
CA ALA A 246 26.81 -0.34 -18.26
C ALA A 246 26.07 0.53 -17.25
N SER A 247 25.91 0.03 -16.01
CA SER A 247 25.07 0.63 -14.96
C SER A 247 23.60 0.81 -15.37
N GLY A 248 23.12 -0.04 -16.29
CA GLY A 248 21.71 -0.18 -16.61
C GLY A 248 20.93 -0.64 -15.38
N SER A 249 19.64 -0.28 -15.30
CA SER A 249 18.81 -0.60 -14.14
C SER A 249 17.42 -1.00 -14.61
N ALA A 250 17.04 -2.26 -14.39
CA ALA A 250 15.71 -2.74 -14.74
C ALA A 250 14.60 -2.18 -13.86
N SER A 251 14.96 -1.72 -12.66
CA SER A 251 14.07 -1.07 -11.68
C SER A 251 12.73 -1.83 -11.48
N PRO A 252 12.76 -3.12 -11.07
CA PRO A 252 11.55 -3.91 -10.98
C PRO A 252 10.50 -3.33 -10.02
N ALA A 253 9.22 -3.37 -10.42
CA ALA A 253 8.13 -2.84 -9.61
C ALA A 253 6.83 -3.64 -9.80
N PHE A 254 5.88 -3.45 -8.88
CA PHE A 254 4.55 -4.10 -8.88
C PHE A 254 4.60 -5.63 -8.86
N LEU A 255 5.56 -6.21 -8.15
CA LEU A 255 5.73 -7.66 -8.04
C LEU A 255 4.41 -8.33 -7.62
N THR A 256 3.86 -9.17 -8.49
CA THR A 256 2.55 -9.82 -8.29
C THR A 256 2.57 -11.26 -8.77
N VAL A 257 2.18 -12.18 -7.90
CA VAL A 257 2.06 -13.61 -8.24
C VAL A 257 0.77 -13.84 -9.02
N PHE A 258 0.89 -14.51 -10.17
CA PHE A 258 -0.24 -14.90 -11.01
C PHE A 258 0.14 -16.13 -11.84
N ASN A 259 -0.76 -17.12 -11.96
CA ASN A 259 -0.56 -18.33 -12.80
C ASN A 259 0.85 -18.95 -12.67
N ASP A 260 1.26 -19.27 -11.44
CA ASP A 260 2.56 -19.90 -11.11
C ASP A 260 3.80 -19.14 -11.61
N ALA A 261 3.70 -17.82 -11.76
CA ALA A 261 4.81 -16.93 -12.06
C ALA A 261 4.70 -15.62 -11.27
N LEU A 262 5.83 -14.95 -11.08
CA LEU A 262 5.87 -13.60 -10.55
C LEU A 262 5.96 -12.59 -11.71
N TYR A 263 4.96 -11.73 -11.84
CA TYR A 263 4.90 -10.66 -12.83
C TYR A 263 5.40 -9.35 -12.21
N PHE A 264 6.10 -8.56 -13.00
CA PHE A 264 6.61 -7.26 -12.59
C PHE A 264 6.83 -6.38 -13.81
N ARG A 265 6.89 -5.07 -13.58
CA ARG A 265 7.40 -4.11 -14.56
C ARG A 265 8.92 -4.12 -14.53
N ALA A 266 9.60 -4.12 -15.69
CA ALA A 266 11.05 -3.97 -15.76
C ALA A 266 11.52 -3.40 -17.11
N ASP A 267 12.69 -2.78 -17.12
CA ASP A 267 13.34 -2.16 -18.28
C ASP A 267 14.61 -2.92 -18.67
N ASP A 268 14.68 -3.51 -19.87
CA ASP A 268 15.89 -4.19 -20.37
C ASP A 268 16.87 -3.26 -21.10
N GLY A 269 16.55 -1.97 -21.15
CA GLY A 269 17.29 -0.92 -21.85
C GLY A 269 17.12 -0.97 -23.37
N VAL A 270 16.30 -1.86 -23.91
CA VAL A 270 16.03 -2.00 -25.36
C VAL A 270 14.56 -1.72 -25.67
N SER A 271 13.65 -2.32 -24.92
CA SER A 271 12.19 -2.18 -25.05
C SER A 271 11.62 -1.20 -24.02
N ASP A 272 12.46 -0.44 -23.31
CA ASP A 272 12.08 0.38 -22.16
C ASP A 272 11.31 -0.45 -21.09
N SER A 273 10.57 0.22 -20.21
CA SER A 273 9.81 -0.40 -19.12
C SER A 273 8.55 -1.13 -19.59
N GLU A 274 8.57 -2.46 -19.55
CA GLU A 274 7.53 -3.35 -20.06
C GLU A 274 7.07 -4.42 -19.04
N LEU A 275 6.14 -5.29 -19.45
CA LEU A 275 5.62 -6.37 -18.62
C LEU A 275 6.54 -7.60 -18.68
N TRP A 276 7.11 -7.97 -17.55
CA TRP A 276 7.99 -9.14 -17.39
C TRP A 276 7.39 -10.18 -16.45
N LYS A 277 7.90 -11.40 -16.54
CA LYS A 277 7.62 -12.46 -15.56
C LYS A 277 8.83 -13.32 -15.26
N THR A 278 8.81 -14.01 -14.13
CA THR A 278 9.79 -15.02 -13.74
C THR A 278 9.14 -16.24 -13.08
N ASP A 279 9.74 -17.41 -13.29
CA ASP A 279 9.48 -18.64 -12.51
C ASP A 279 10.44 -18.79 -11.31
N GLY A 280 11.32 -17.79 -11.11
CA GLY A 280 12.38 -17.78 -10.11
C GLY A 280 13.76 -18.16 -10.64
N THR A 281 13.88 -18.48 -11.94
CA THR A 281 15.15 -18.78 -12.61
C THR A 281 15.53 -17.68 -13.60
N ALA A 282 16.82 -17.53 -13.89
CA ALA A 282 17.28 -16.61 -14.93
C ALA A 282 16.67 -16.94 -16.31
N ALA A 283 16.51 -18.22 -16.63
CA ALA A 283 15.98 -18.68 -17.92
C ALA A 283 14.47 -18.43 -18.06
N GLY A 284 13.71 -18.59 -16.98
CA GLY A 284 12.28 -18.27 -16.94
C GLY A 284 11.97 -16.79 -16.73
N THR A 285 12.99 -15.94 -16.56
CA THR A 285 12.84 -14.48 -16.45
C THR A 285 12.83 -13.84 -17.83
N VAL A 286 11.64 -13.53 -18.33
CA VAL A 286 11.39 -13.16 -19.73
C VAL A 286 10.37 -12.03 -19.86
N LEU A 287 10.52 -11.24 -20.93
CA LEU A 287 9.53 -10.27 -21.39
C LEU A 287 8.24 -11.00 -21.79
N VAL A 288 7.10 -10.55 -21.27
CA VAL A 288 5.79 -11.10 -21.64
C VAL A 288 5.35 -10.50 -22.98
N LYS A 289 5.46 -9.18 -23.12
CA LYS A 289 5.14 -8.44 -24.34
C LYS A 289 5.77 -7.05 -24.29
N ASP A 290 6.34 -6.63 -25.41
CA ASP A 290 6.64 -5.24 -25.72
C ASP A 290 5.32 -4.58 -26.18
N ILE A 291 4.69 -3.80 -25.30
CA ILE A 291 3.38 -3.20 -25.54
C ILE A 291 3.54 -1.88 -26.32
N ASN A 292 4.49 -1.02 -25.94
CA ASN A 292 4.75 0.24 -26.63
C ASN A 292 5.90 0.10 -27.64
N THR A 293 5.56 -0.38 -28.83
CA THR A 293 6.55 -0.49 -29.93
C THR A 293 6.74 0.81 -30.72
N VAL A 294 6.13 1.93 -30.30
CA VAL A 294 6.00 3.15 -31.13
C VAL A 294 6.90 4.28 -30.64
N THR A 295 7.06 4.45 -29.33
CA THR A 295 7.90 5.50 -28.73
C THR A 295 8.99 4.91 -27.84
N THR A 296 10.05 5.67 -27.60
CA THR A 296 11.17 5.30 -26.71
C THR A 296 10.91 5.76 -25.28
N SER A 297 9.71 5.48 -24.76
CA SER A 297 9.31 5.93 -23.42
C SER A 297 8.62 4.84 -22.60
N GLY A 298 8.67 3.60 -23.08
CA GLY A 298 8.03 2.41 -22.51
C GLY A 298 6.52 2.49 -22.35
N SER A 299 5.93 1.43 -21.78
CA SER A 299 4.48 1.30 -21.63
C SER A 299 3.86 1.91 -20.38
N VAL A 300 4.62 2.64 -19.54
CA VAL A 300 4.09 3.31 -18.34
C VAL A 300 3.19 2.37 -17.53
N ILE A 301 3.73 1.19 -17.19
CA ILE A 301 2.96 0.15 -16.50
C ILE A 301 2.80 0.53 -15.03
N PHE A 302 1.56 0.54 -14.56
CA PHE A 302 1.18 0.83 -13.17
C PHE A 302 0.13 -0.15 -12.67
N GLU A 303 0.29 -0.53 -11.40
CA GLU A 303 -0.60 -1.36 -10.59
C GLU A 303 -0.98 -2.72 -11.19
N PHE A 304 -0.82 -3.79 -10.42
CA PHE A 304 -1.18 -5.13 -10.83
C PHE A 304 -2.30 -5.67 -9.94
N THR A 305 -3.36 -6.19 -10.55
CA THR A 305 -4.45 -6.86 -9.81
C THR A 305 -4.94 -8.08 -10.55
N VAL A 306 -5.00 -9.22 -9.86
CA VAL A 306 -5.55 -10.46 -10.41
C VAL A 306 -7.07 -10.44 -10.28
N PHE A 307 -7.77 -10.66 -11.39
CA PHE A 307 -9.22 -10.76 -11.42
C PHE A 307 -9.68 -11.70 -12.55
N GLY A 308 -10.70 -12.54 -12.30
CA GLY A 308 -11.32 -13.33 -13.37
C GLY A 308 -10.36 -14.20 -14.21
N GLY A 309 -9.26 -14.69 -13.62
CA GLY A 309 -8.25 -15.49 -14.33
C GLY A 309 -7.28 -14.70 -15.22
N ALA A 310 -7.18 -13.38 -15.05
CA ALA A 310 -6.23 -12.51 -15.74
C ALA A 310 -5.57 -11.53 -14.75
N LEU A 311 -4.41 -11.01 -15.13
CA LEU A 311 -3.75 -9.89 -14.43
C LEU A 311 -4.09 -8.59 -15.15
N TYR A 312 -4.71 -7.63 -14.45
CA TYR A 312 -5.09 -6.31 -14.96
C TYR A 312 -4.09 -5.26 -14.52
N PHE A 313 -3.90 -4.27 -15.39
CA PHE A 313 -2.94 -3.19 -15.18
C PHE A 313 -3.22 -2.01 -16.10
N GLN A 314 -2.65 -0.85 -15.76
CA GLN A 314 -2.57 0.29 -16.65
C GLN A 314 -1.41 0.11 -17.62
N ALA A 315 -1.61 0.40 -18.91
CA ALA A 315 -0.50 0.53 -19.85
C ALA A 315 -0.79 1.49 -21.01
N TYR A 316 0.27 2.12 -21.49
CA TYR A 316 0.36 2.96 -22.67
C TYR A 316 0.97 2.16 -23.84
N ASP A 317 0.34 2.19 -25.01
CA ASP A 317 0.82 1.47 -26.20
C ASP A 317 1.48 2.38 -27.26
N GLY A 318 1.74 3.64 -26.90
CA GLY A 318 2.27 4.63 -27.84
C GLY A 318 1.22 5.33 -28.70
N MET A 319 -0.05 4.87 -28.72
CA MET A 319 -1.08 5.36 -29.64
C MET A 319 -2.37 5.81 -28.95
N ASN A 320 -2.82 5.09 -27.93
CA ASN A 320 -4.15 5.23 -27.33
C ASN A 320 -4.14 5.82 -25.91
N GLY A 321 -3.00 6.35 -25.46
CA GLY A 321 -2.86 6.77 -24.06
C GLY A 321 -2.80 5.60 -23.08
N ALA A 322 -2.66 5.93 -21.80
CA ALA A 322 -2.65 4.94 -20.73
C ALA A 322 -4.08 4.45 -20.46
N GLU A 323 -4.32 3.18 -20.76
CA GLU A 323 -5.65 2.54 -20.74
C GLU A 323 -5.65 1.28 -19.88
N LEU A 324 -6.81 0.63 -19.75
CA LEU A 324 -6.94 -0.63 -19.02
C LEU A 324 -6.50 -1.81 -19.88
N TRP A 325 -5.50 -2.56 -19.41
CA TRP A 325 -4.97 -3.75 -20.05
C TRP A 325 -5.14 -4.98 -19.16
N LYS A 326 -5.05 -6.15 -19.79
CA LYS A 326 -4.97 -7.43 -19.09
C LYS A 326 -4.03 -8.41 -19.77
N THR A 327 -3.56 -9.41 -19.04
CA THR A 327 -2.82 -10.56 -19.57
C THR A 327 -3.29 -11.89 -18.96
N ASP A 328 -3.21 -12.97 -19.73
CA ASP A 328 -3.30 -14.36 -19.24
C ASP A 328 -1.91 -14.98 -18.95
N GLY A 329 -0.85 -14.19 -19.15
CA GLY A 329 0.54 -14.61 -19.04
C GLY A 329 1.25 -14.89 -20.37
N THR A 330 0.54 -14.71 -21.50
CA THR A 330 1.09 -14.87 -22.85
C THR A 330 1.07 -13.54 -23.61
N ALA A 331 1.99 -13.36 -24.57
CA ALA A 331 2.01 -12.17 -25.42
C ALA A 331 0.70 -11.96 -26.21
N ALA A 332 0.04 -13.06 -26.62
CA ALA A 332 -1.22 -13.01 -27.36
C ALA A 332 -2.41 -12.63 -26.47
N GLY A 333 -2.42 -13.08 -25.21
CA GLY A 333 -3.44 -12.73 -24.23
C GLY A 333 -3.21 -11.38 -23.54
N THR A 334 -2.05 -10.74 -23.74
CA THR A 334 -1.78 -9.37 -23.29
C THR A 334 -2.42 -8.34 -24.22
N VAL A 335 -3.59 -7.81 -23.84
CA VAL A 335 -4.43 -6.94 -24.69
C VAL A 335 -5.09 -5.81 -23.89
N MET A 336 -5.37 -4.71 -24.58
CA MET A 336 -6.22 -3.64 -24.04
C MET A 336 -7.65 -4.16 -23.86
N VAL A 337 -8.25 -3.90 -22.70
CA VAL A 337 -9.63 -4.28 -22.40
C VAL A 337 -10.61 -3.36 -23.12
N LYS A 338 -10.36 -2.05 -23.04
CA LYS A 338 -11.15 -0.99 -23.68
C LYS A 338 -10.30 0.28 -23.77
N ASN A 339 -10.40 1.00 -24.88
CA ASN A 339 -9.96 2.39 -24.97
C ASN A 339 -11.10 3.26 -24.38
N ILE A 340 -10.94 3.67 -23.12
CA ILE A 340 -11.93 4.43 -22.37
C ILE A 340 -11.84 5.92 -22.71
N SER A 341 -10.63 6.44 -22.96
CA SER A 341 -10.34 7.83 -23.32
C SER A 341 -9.71 7.92 -24.72
N PRO A 342 -10.51 7.90 -25.81
CA PRO A 342 -10.00 7.88 -27.17
C PRO A 342 -9.18 9.11 -27.58
N ALA A 343 -9.33 10.24 -26.89
CA ALA A 343 -8.61 11.48 -27.17
C ALA A 343 -7.44 11.74 -26.22
N GLY A 344 -7.24 10.89 -25.20
CA GLY A 344 -6.37 11.18 -24.07
C GLY A 344 -5.77 9.93 -23.43
N SER A 345 -5.92 9.81 -22.11
CA SER A 345 -5.53 8.65 -21.31
C SER A 345 -6.52 8.52 -20.18
N SER A 346 -7.08 7.32 -20.00
CA SER A 346 -8.06 7.07 -18.94
C SER A 346 -7.44 6.91 -17.56
N LEU A 347 -6.13 6.63 -17.48
CA LEU A 347 -5.35 6.50 -16.24
C LEU A 347 -6.00 5.59 -15.18
N PRO A 348 -6.40 4.34 -15.53
CA PRO A 348 -7.05 3.45 -14.60
C PRO A 348 -6.13 3.10 -13.43
N SER A 349 -6.66 3.18 -12.21
CA SER A 349 -5.93 2.95 -10.95
C SER A 349 -6.90 2.62 -9.81
N ASP A 350 -6.36 2.29 -8.63
CA ASP A 350 -7.12 1.92 -7.43
C ASP A 350 -7.99 0.66 -7.62
N PHE A 351 -7.40 -0.34 -8.28
CA PHE A 351 -8.07 -1.60 -8.61
C PHE A 351 -8.59 -2.36 -7.39
N THR A 352 -9.90 -2.63 -7.34
CA THR A 352 -10.54 -3.42 -6.27
C THR A 352 -11.52 -4.45 -6.83
N VAL A 353 -11.33 -5.72 -6.48
CA VAL A 353 -12.28 -6.78 -6.83
C VAL A 353 -13.45 -6.79 -5.86
N PHE A 354 -14.67 -6.68 -6.40
CA PHE A 354 -15.90 -6.67 -5.60
C PHE A 354 -17.08 -7.25 -6.41
N ASN A 355 -17.91 -8.10 -5.79
CA ASN A 355 -19.13 -8.65 -6.39
C ASN A 355 -18.98 -9.17 -7.85
N GLY A 356 -17.87 -9.85 -8.14
CA GLY A 356 -17.62 -10.45 -9.46
C GLY A 356 -17.22 -9.45 -10.55
N ALA A 357 -16.81 -8.24 -10.20
CA ALA A 357 -16.24 -7.23 -11.10
C ALA A 357 -14.96 -6.61 -10.50
N LEU A 358 -14.15 -6.00 -11.36
CA LEU A 358 -13.02 -5.17 -10.97
C LEU A 358 -13.42 -3.70 -11.06
N TYR A 359 -13.39 -2.99 -9.94
CA TYR A 359 -13.66 -1.55 -9.83
C TYR A 359 -12.37 -0.76 -9.84
N PHE A 360 -12.40 0.45 -10.39
CA PHE A 360 -11.25 1.35 -10.52
C PHE A 360 -11.73 2.77 -10.84
N GLN A 361 -10.85 3.75 -10.67
CA GLN A 361 -11.11 5.10 -11.17
C GLN A 361 -10.63 5.23 -12.62
N ALA A 362 -11.33 5.98 -13.48
CA ALA A 362 -10.87 6.26 -14.84
C ALA A 362 -11.55 7.50 -15.46
N ASN A 363 -10.87 8.13 -16.42
CA ASN A 363 -11.36 9.26 -17.22
C ASN A 363 -11.82 8.81 -18.62
N ASP A 364 -12.93 9.36 -19.13
CA ASP A 364 -13.50 9.07 -20.46
C ASP A 364 -13.51 10.24 -21.43
N ASP A 365 -12.69 11.27 -21.16
CA ASP A 365 -12.62 12.55 -21.89
C ASP A 365 -13.82 13.48 -21.71
N VAL A 366 -14.86 13.06 -20.97
CA VAL A 366 -16.12 13.81 -20.86
C VAL A 366 -16.44 14.15 -19.41
N ASN A 367 -16.43 13.15 -18.53
CA ASN A 367 -16.93 13.26 -17.16
C ASN A 367 -15.79 13.45 -16.13
N GLY A 368 -14.52 13.42 -16.58
CA GLY A 368 -13.37 13.41 -15.67
C GLY A 368 -13.17 12.04 -15.03
N ILE A 369 -12.36 11.97 -13.97
CA ILE A 369 -12.06 10.72 -13.26
C ILE A 369 -13.27 10.31 -12.41
N GLU A 370 -13.92 9.21 -12.77
CA GLU A 370 -15.13 8.70 -12.12
C GLU A 370 -14.98 7.23 -11.70
N LEU A 371 -16.00 6.66 -11.05
CA LEU A 371 -15.99 5.25 -10.66
C LEU A 371 -16.38 4.36 -11.84
N TRP A 372 -15.49 3.45 -12.21
CA TRP A 372 -15.67 2.47 -13.28
C TRP A 372 -15.63 1.05 -12.75
N LYS A 373 -16.15 0.12 -13.56
CA LYS A 373 -15.98 -1.31 -13.34
C LYS A 373 -15.80 -2.08 -14.65
N THR A 374 -15.24 -3.28 -14.56
CA THR A 374 -15.14 -4.25 -15.65
C THR A 374 -15.45 -5.67 -15.20
N ASP A 375 -16.06 -6.46 -16.09
CA ASP A 375 -16.14 -7.93 -15.98
C ASP A 375 -14.99 -8.62 -16.75
N GLY A 376 -14.05 -7.83 -17.27
CA GLY A 376 -12.96 -8.29 -18.12
C GLY A 376 -13.22 -8.20 -19.62
N THR A 377 -14.39 -7.71 -20.03
CA THR A 377 -14.74 -7.48 -21.44
C THR A 377 -14.89 -5.98 -21.73
N ALA A 378 -14.69 -5.58 -22.99
CA ALA A 378 -14.92 -4.20 -23.41
C ALA A 378 -16.37 -3.73 -23.16
N ALA A 379 -17.35 -4.63 -23.33
CA ALA A 379 -18.77 -4.33 -23.14
C ALA A 379 -19.15 -4.17 -21.66
N GLY A 380 -18.57 -4.98 -20.78
CA GLY A 380 -18.75 -4.87 -19.33
C GLY A 380 -17.87 -3.82 -18.66
N THR A 381 -16.99 -3.15 -19.43
CA THR A 381 -16.17 -2.03 -18.94
C THR A 381 -16.96 -0.72 -19.05
N VAL A 382 -17.56 -0.29 -17.94
CA VAL A 382 -18.53 0.82 -17.90
C VAL A 382 -18.36 1.68 -16.65
N MET A 383 -18.72 2.96 -16.77
CA MET A 383 -18.87 3.85 -15.62
C MET A 383 -20.02 3.35 -14.74
N VAL A 384 -19.79 3.27 -13.44
CA VAL A 384 -20.81 2.88 -12.46
C VAL A 384 -21.77 4.03 -12.23
N LYS A 385 -21.24 5.23 -12.02
CA LYS A 385 -21.97 6.48 -11.82
C LYS A 385 -21.06 7.66 -12.14
N ASP A 386 -21.63 8.67 -12.77
CA ASP A 386 -21.08 10.03 -12.82
C ASP A 386 -21.39 10.70 -11.47
N ILE A 387 -20.44 10.61 -10.54
CA ILE A 387 -20.63 11.09 -9.16
C ILE A 387 -20.51 12.62 -9.14
N ASN A 388 -19.53 13.19 -9.86
CA ASN A 388 -19.39 14.62 -10.05
C ASN A 388 -19.84 15.02 -11.46
N PRO A 389 -21.12 15.43 -11.66
CA PRO A 389 -21.64 15.76 -12.98
C PRO A 389 -21.11 17.08 -13.55
N VAL A 390 -20.15 17.74 -12.89
CA VAL A 390 -19.49 18.93 -13.42
C VAL A 390 -18.48 18.52 -14.49
N ALA A 391 -18.80 18.89 -15.74
CA ALA A 391 -18.03 18.50 -16.92
C ALA A 391 -16.51 18.67 -16.75
N GLY A 392 -15.79 17.55 -16.87
CA GLY A 392 -14.33 17.48 -16.86
C GLY A 392 -13.65 17.58 -15.49
N LEU A 393 -14.38 17.63 -14.36
CA LEU A 393 -13.77 17.64 -13.03
C LEU A 393 -13.56 16.23 -12.46
N GLY A 394 -14.57 15.36 -12.52
CA GLY A 394 -14.50 14.02 -11.92
C GLY A 394 -14.64 14.02 -10.39
N SER A 395 -14.84 12.84 -9.82
CA SER A 395 -15.04 12.58 -8.39
C SER A 395 -13.84 11.98 -7.66
N PHE A 396 -12.80 11.56 -8.42
CA PHE A 396 -11.55 10.97 -7.91
C PHE A 396 -11.79 9.88 -6.84
N PRO A 397 -12.57 8.83 -7.16
CA PRO A 397 -12.96 7.85 -6.17
C PRO A 397 -11.78 6.99 -5.77
N VAL A 398 -11.53 6.86 -4.47
CA VAL A 398 -10.48 5.97 -3.97
C VAL A 398 -11.07 4.90 -3.07
N LEU A 399 -10.92 3.64 -3.51
CA LEU A 399 -11.69 2.50 -3.02
C LEU A 399 -11.07 1.88 -1.77
N TYR A 400 -11.84 1.81 -0.69
CA TYR A 400 -11.35 1.33 0.60
C TYR A 400 -12.40 0.51 1.36
N ALA A 401 -12.21 -0.80 1.31
CA ALA A 401 -12.93 -1.83 2.07
C ALA A 401 -14.31 -2.26 1.54
N VAL A 402 -14.53 -3.57 1.64
CA VAL A 402 -15.83 -4.22 1.44
C VAL A 402 -16.41 -4.53 2.82
N PHE A 403 -17.65 -4.09 3.07
CA PHE A 403 -18.35 -4.32 4.33
C PHE A 403 -19.85 -4.52 4.07
N ASN A 404 -20.46 -5.51 4.72
CA ASN A 404 -21.89 -5.82 4.57
C ASN A 404 -22.39 -5.96 3.12
N GLY A 405 -21.53 -6.46 2.22
CA GLY A 405 -21.87 -6.65 0.81
C GLY A 405 -21.88 -5.37 -0.04
N GLU A 406 -21.32 -4.29 0.47
CA GLU A 406 -21.12 -3.01 -0.22
C GLU A 406 -19.62 -2.65 -0.24
N LEU A 407 -19.21 -1.90 -1.26
CA LEU A 407 -17.85 -1.35 -1.38
C LEU A 407 -17.87 0.10 -0.92
N TYR A 408 -17.02 0.43 0.05
CA TYR A 408 -16.88 1.78 0.62
C TYR A 408 -15.66 2.47 0.00
N PHE A 409 -15.76 3.78 -0.15
CA PHE A 409 -14.73 4.58 -0.81
C PHE A 409 -14.92 6.06 -0.48
N ARG A 410 -13.94 6.88 -0.82
CA ARG A 410 -14.09 8.34 -0.78
C ARG A 410 -14.31 8.90 -2.18
N ALA A 411 -15.12 9.94 -2.33
CA ALA A 411 -15.34 10.65 -3.59
C ALA A 411 -15.90 12.05 -3.35
N ASP A 412 -15.70 12.95 -4.32
CA ASP A 412 -16.26 14.30 -4.35
C ASP A 412 -17.38 14.40 -5.40
N ASP A 413 -18.58 14.84 -5.02
CA ASP A 413 -19.70 15.04 -5.94
C ASP A 413 -19.82 16.49 -6.47
N GLY A 414 -18.84 17.33 -6.15
CA GLY A 414 -18.81 18.75 -6.49
C GLY A 414 -19.71 19.62 -5.61
N VAL A 415 -20.34 19.04 -4.58
CA VAL A 415 -21.25 19.73 -3.65
C VAL A 415 -20.80 19.59 -2.21
N HIS A 416 -20.41 18.39 -1.78
CA HIS A 416 -20.06 18.07 -0.39
C HIS A 416 -18.56 17.90 -0.15
N GLY A 417 -17.71 18.01 -1.18
CA GLY A 417 -16.29 17.70 -1.06
C GLY A 417 -16.03 16.19 -0.96
N VAL A 418 -14.79 15.82 -0.61
CA VAL A 418 -14.35 14.43 -0.52
C VAL A 418 -14.90 13.76 0.75
N GLU A 419 -15.96 12.97 0.57
CA GLU A 419 -16.73 12.38 1.67
C GLU A 419 -16.80 10.85 1.61
N LEU A 420 -17.47 10.21 2.58
CA LEU A 420 -17.67 8.75 2.61
C LEU A 420 -18.81 8.32 1.68
N TRP A 421 -18.48 7.50 0.69
CA TRP A 421 -19.41 6.91 -0.27
C TRP A 421 -19.46 5.38 -0.17
N LYS A 422 -20.51 4.80 -0.74
CA LYS A 422 -20.62 3.36 -0.92
C LYS A 422 -21.29 2.99 -2.24
N THR A 423 -21.07 1.76 -2.69
CA THR A 423 -21.73 1.17 -3.87
C THR A 423 -22.07 -0.31 -3.68
N ASP A 424 -23.22 -0.72 -4.19
CA ASP A 424 -23.57 -2.14 -4.41
C ASP A 424 -23.15 -2.65 -5.81
N GLY A 425 -22.53 -1.78 -6.60
CA GLY A 425 -22.16 -2.00 -8.00
C GLY A 425 -23.14 -1.45 -9.03
N THR A 426 -24.21 -0.79 -8.60
CA THR A 426 -25.18 -0.11 -9.47
C THR A 426 -25.11 1.41 -9.31
N ALA A 427 -25.53 2.16 -10.33
CA ALA A 427 -25.62 3.62 -10.24
C ALA A 427 -26.53 4.09 -9.08
N ASN A 428 -27.66 3.39 -8.86
CA ASN A 428 -28.62 3.75 -7.81
C ASN A 428 -28.12 3.42 -6.40
N GLY A 429 -27.38 2.32 -6.24
CA GLY A 429 -26.75 1.95 -4.98
C GLY A 429 -25.44 2.69 -4.71
N THR A 430 -24.97 3.53 -5.65
CA THR A 430 -23.78 4.37 -5.47
C THR A 430 -24.19 5.70 -4.84
N VAL A 431 -24.01 5.83 -3.52
CA VAL A 431 -24.57 6.93 -2.73
C VAL A 431 -23.59 7.44 -1.67
N LEU A 432 -23.71 8.73 -1.34
CA LEU A 432 -23.08 9.34 -0.18
C LEU A 432 -23.64 8.65 1.08
N VAL A 433 -22.74 8.17 1.95
CA VAL A 433 -23.12 7.57 3.23
C VAL A 433 -23.45 8.68 4.22
N LYS A 434 -22.56 9.67 4.33
CA LYS A 434 -22.71 10.84 5.19
C LYS A 434 -21.77 11.94 4.72
N ASP A 435 -22.28 13.17 4.74
CA ASP A 435 -21.48 14.40 4.73
C ASP A 435 -20.94 14.62 6.16
N ILE A 436 -19.70 14.20 6.40
CA ILE A 436 -19.08 14.19 7.74
C ILE A 436 -18.55 15.59 8.07
N SER A 437 -17.91 16.26 7.11
CA SER A 437 -17.41 17.62 7.22
C SER A 437 -18.24 18.53 6.31
N THR A 438 -19.16 19.29 6.87
CA THR A 438 -20.11 20.10 6.07
C THR A 438 -19.48 21.36 5.50
N ALA A 439 -18.30 21.77 5.99
CA ALA A 439 -17.61 22.97 5.54
C ALA A 439 -16.37 22.69 4.66
N SER A 440 -15.93 21.43 4.55
CA SER A 440 -14.70 21.02 3.84
C SER A 440 -14.66 19.51 3.55
N ASP A 441 -13.52 18.94 3.18
CA ASP A 441 -13.36 17.50 2.91
C ASP A 441 -13.14 16.67 4.19
N SER A 442 -13.88 15.57 4.37
CA SER A 442 -13.63 14.63 5.48
C SER A 442 -12.47 13.66 5.25
N PHE A 443 -12.03 13.43 4.00
CA PHE A 443 -10.96 12.51 3.64
C PHE A 443 -10.94 11.16 4.40
N PRO A 444 -12.00 10.32 4.28
CA PRO A 444 -12.04 9.03 4.96
C PRO A 444 -10.87 8.11 4.54
N VAL A 445 -10.15 7.54 5.51
CA VAL A 445 -8.99 6.65 5.31
C VAL A 445 -8.91 5.56 6.37
N SER A 446 -8.00 4.60 6.17
CA SER A 446 -7.63 3.62 7.21
C SER A 446 -8.79 2.73 7.69
N PHE A 447 -9.53 2.15 6.74
CA PHE A 447 -10.73 1.37 7.01
C PHE A 447 -10.42 0.01 7.65
N PHE A 448 -11.17 -0.37 8.68
CA PHE A 448 -11.12 -1.72 9.25
C PHE A 448 -12.47 -2.17 9.82
N VAL A 449 -12.76 -3.46 9.74
CA VAL A 449 -13.94 -4.05 10.36
C VAL A 449 -13.61 -4.50 11.79
N LEU A 450 -14.46 -4.14 12.74
CA LEU A 450 -14.39 -4.59 14.13
C LEU A 450 -15.80 -4.67 14.71
N ASN A 451 -16.13 -5.72 15.47
CA ASN A 451 -17.41 -5.85 16.16
C ASN A 451 -18.65 -5.55 15.27
N ASN A 452 -18.64 -6.02 14.02
CA ASN A 452 -19.71 -5.83 13.02
C ASN A 452 -19.99 -4.37 12.65
N ALA A 453 -18.97 -3.50 12.70
CA ALA A 453 -19.01 -2.15 12.14
C ALA A 453 -17.72 -1.88 11.35
N LEU A 454 -17.80 -0.97 10.39
CA LEU A 454 -16.66 -0.47 9.64
C LEU A 454 -16.15 0.80 10.33
N TYR A 455 -14.90 0.79 10.76
CA TYR A 455 -14.20 1.92 11.37
C TYR A 455 -13.26 2.55 10.37
N PHE A 456 -13.03 3.85 10.50
CA PHE A 456 -12.15 4.62 9.62
C PHE A 456 -11.76 5.93 10.31
N ASN A 457 -10.78 6.60 9.74
CA ASN A 457 -10.36 7.93 10.14
C ASN A 457 -10.96 8.97 9.19
N ALA A 458 -11.46 10.08 9.71
CA ALA A 458 -12.01 11.18 8.90
C ALA A 458 -11.97 12.50 9.68
N ASN A 459 -11.84 13.60 8.93
CA ASN A 459 -12.00 14.96 9.43
C ASN A 459 -13.47 15.33 9.61
N ASP A 460 -13.80 16.01 10.69
CA ASP A 460 -15.06 16.75 10.83
C ASP A 460 -14.81 18.25 11.04
N ASP A 461 -15.91 19.02 11.10
CA ASP A 461 -15.86 20.49 11.20
C ASP A 461 -15.35 21.00 12.58
N GLU A 462 -15.33 20.15 13.61
CA GLU A 462 -15.11 20.55 15.01
C GLU A 462 -13.78 20.03 15.57
N SER A 463 -13.47 18.76 15.33
CA SER A 463 -12.43 17.99 16.00
C SER A 463 -11.28 17.58 15.05
N GLY A 464 -11.42 17.75 13.73
CA GLY A 464 -10.39 17.34 12.77
C GLY A 464 -10.34 15.83 12.58
N ASN A 465 -9.15 15.24 12.35
CA ASN A 465 -9.01 13.82 11.99
C ASN A 465 -9.24 12.89 13.19
N GLN A 466 -10.37 12.18 13.20
CA GLN A 466 -10.82 11.39 14.34
C GLN A 466 -11.15 9.94 13.97
N LEU A 467 -11.41 9.09 14.98
CA LEU A 467 -11.88 7.73 14.77
C LEU A 467 -13.41 7.72 14.64
N TRP A 468 -13.90 7.24 13.51
CA TRP A 468 -15.32 7.08 13.19
C TRP A 468 -15.70 5.61 13.01
N LYS A 469 -16.99 5.32 13.06
CA LYS A 469 -17.56 4.05 12.60
C LYS A 469 -18.83 4.26 11.80
N THR A 470 -19.16 3.29 10.96
CA THR A 470 -20.41 3.22 10.19
C THR A 470 -20.98 1.81 10.15
N ASP A 471 -22.31 1.73 10.10
CA ASP A 471 -23.07 0.53 9.74
C ASP A 471 -23.53 0.54 8.26
N GLY A 472 -23.12 1.55 7.50
CA GLY A 472 -23.53 1.81 6.12
C GLY A 472 -24.65 2.84 5.97
N THR A 473 -25.13 3.43 7.06
CA THR A 473 -26.15 4.49 7.05
C THR A 473 -25.61 5.80 7.61
N ALA A 474 -26.21 6.94 7.21
CA ALA A 474 -25.88 8.24 7.78
C ALA A 474 -26.04 8.28 9.31
N ALA A 475 -27.11 7.66 9.84
CA ALA A 475 -27.42 7.64 11.27
C ALA A 475 -26.46 6.76 12.07
N GLY A 476 -26.01 5.64 11.50
CA GLY A 476 -25.01 4.76 12.10
C GLY A 476 -23.57 5.22 11.89
N THR A 477 -23.36 6.30 11.13
CA THR A 477 -22.04 6.91 10.92
C THR A 477 -21.76 7.95 12.00
N VAL A 478 -20.98 7.56 13.00
CA VAL A 478 -20.79 8.32 14.25
C VAL A 478 -19.34 8.37 14.70
N LEU A 479 -18.97 9.47 15.35
CA LEU A 479 -17.68 9.65 16.01
C LEU A 479 -17.54 8.62 17.14
N VAL A 480 -16.43 7.90 17.16
CA VAL A 480 -16.08 6.93 18.21
C VAL A 480 -15.24 7.60 19.28
N LYS A 481 -14.24 8.37 18.86
CA LYS A 481 -13.29 9.00 19.77
C LYS A 481 -12.76 10.29 19.16
N ASP A 482 -12.87 11.37 19.94
CA ASP A 482 -12.10 12.58 19.75
C ASP A 482 -10.76 12.46 20.50
N PHE A 483 -9.66 12.60 19.79
CA PHE A 483 -8.29 12.58 20.30
C PHE A 483 -7.79 13.98 20.69
N ASN A 484 -8.45 15.05 20.25
CA ASN A 484 -8.09 16.46 20.50
C ASN A 484 -9.26 17.29 21.09
N PRO A 485 -9.84 16.92 22.24
CA PRO A 485 -11.07 17.51 22.78
C PRO A 485 -10.92 18.88 23.46
#